data_AF-A0A353RM20-F1
#
_entry.id   AF-A0A353RM20-F1
#
_cell.length_a   1.000
_cell.length_b   1.000
_cell.length_c   1.000
_cell.angle_alpha   90.00
_cell.angle_beta   90.00
_cell.angle_gamma   90.00
#
_symmetry.space_group_name_H-M   'P 1'
#
loop_
_entity.id
_entity.type
_entity.pdbx_description
1 polymer ?
#
loop_
_entity_poly.entity_id
_entity_poly.type
_entity_poly.pdbx_seq_one_letter_code
_entity_poly.pdbx_strand_id
1 'polypeptide(L)'
;MNWEQKVRQQEKGRQFEERFSRIHYKYDRQDVQKMSESRNDRKELSEPLKWFAFKDQYFSAIVIGERPFSNTILTSEVLKDENYTKDYKAEVWVPGEVSADSDLISAGFKYYFGPVHYNTLKAYDKEVVDSSGKLKLEEVVYLGYRWLSWVNKWFVIPV
;
A
#
# COMPACT_ATOMS: atom_id res chain seq x y z
N MET A 1 7.62 4.74 -13.65
CA MET A 1 8.38 4.46 -12.41
C MET A 1 8.30 2.98 -12.15
N ASN A 2 9.43 2.35 -11.84
CA ASN A 2 9.50 0.95 -11.41
C ASN A 2 9.91 0.93 -9.94
N TRP A 3 9.14 0.23 -9.11
CA TRP A 3 9.36 0.13 -7.67
C TRP A 3 9.37 -1.35 -7.28
N GLU A 4 10.44 -1.80 -6.61
CA GLU A 4 10.63 -3.20 -6.25
C GLU A 4 11.02 -3.34 -4.77
N GLN A 5 10.52 -4.39 -4.12
CA GLN A 5 10.87 -4.71 -2.74
C GLN A 5 10.84 -6.22 -2.50
N LYS A 6 11.96 -6.77 -2.03
CA LYS A 6 11.97 -8.09 -1.40
C LYS A 6 11.65 -7.97 0.08
N VAL A 7 10.61 -8.68 0.52
CA VAL A 7 10.20 -8.73 1.92
C VAL A 7 11.11 -9.70 2.67
N ARG A 8 11.87 -9.18 3.62
CA ARG A 8 12.73 -10.00 4.48
C ARG A 8 11.91 -10.82 5.46
N GLN A 9 12.33 -12.05 5.71
CA GLN A 9 11.87 -12.80 6.87
C GLN A 9 12.58 -12.25 8.11
N GLN A 10 11.82 -11.83 9.11
CA GLN A 10 12.36 -11.18 10.32
C GLN A 10 12.06 -11.95 11.60
N GLU A 11 11.10 -12.88 11.57
CA GLU A 11 10.70 -13.70 12.69
C GLU A 11 10.92 -15.20 12.42
N LYS A 12 10.84 -16.01 13.49
CA LYS A 12 10.88 -17.47 13.37
C LYS A 12 9.63 -18.02 12.68
N GLY A 13 8.52 -17.30 12.76
CA GLY A 13 7.20 -17.73 12.29
C GLY A 13 6.90 -17.31 10.85
N ARG A 14 7.58 -17.92 9.87
CA ARG A 14 7.42 -17.57 8.44
C ARG A 14 5.96 -17.55 7.96
N GLN A 15 5.17 -18.57 8.32
CA GLN A 15 3.77 -18.68 7.91
C GLN A 15 2.93 -17.50 8.41
N PHE A 16 3.26 -16.97 9.59
CA PHE A 16 2.57 -15.82 10.16
C PHE A 16 2.97 -14.55 9.39
N GLU A 17 4.26 -14.32 9.16
CA GLU A 17 4.75 -13.21 8.34
C GLU A 17 4.12 -13.19 6.95
N GLU A 18 4.08 -14.33 6.27
CA GLU A 18 3.48 -14.47 4.94
C GLU A 18 1.99 -14.10 4.92
N ARG A 19 1.24 -14.50 5.96
CA ARG A 19 -0.20 -14.21 6.09
C ARG A 19 -0.48 -12.71 6.22
N PHE A 20 0.40 -11.95 6.86
CA PHE A 20 0.24 -10.50 7.05
C PHE A 20 0.94 -9.67 5.98
N SER A 21 1.80 -10.28 5.15
CA SER A 21 2.49 -9.60 4.06
C SER A 21 1.68 -9.67 2.76
N ARG A 22 1.28 -8.52 2.19
CA ARG A 22 0.59 -8.46 0.89
C ARG A 22 0.66 -7.06 0.28
N ILE A 23 0.43 -6.97 -1.02
CA ILE A 23 0.22 -5.67 -1.67
C ILE A 23 -1.21 -5.18 -1.40
N HIS A 24 -1.34 -3.94 -0.95
CA HIS A 24 -2.60 -3.20 -0.94
C HIS A 24 -2.55 -2.11 -2.00
N TYR A 25 -3.70 -1.74 -2.56
CA TYR A 25 -3.77 -0.65 -3.53
C TYR A 25 -5.16 -0.03 -3.51
N LYS A 26 -5.26 1.22 -3.95
CA LYS A 26 -6.53 1.94 -3.99
C LYS A 26 -6.66 2.69 -5.30
N TYR A 27 -7.75 2.44 -6.02
CA TYR A 27 -8.10 3.28 -7.17
C TYR A 27 -8.51 4.68 -6.71
N ASP A 28 -8.38 5.65 -7.60
CA ASP A 28 -8.80 7.01 -7.32
C ASP A 28 -10.28 7.03 -6.94
N ARG A 29 -10.58 7.63 -5.79
CA ARG A 29 -11.93 7.77 -5.23
C ARG A 29 -12.73 6.48 -4.98
N GLN A 30 -12.11 5.30 -5.02
CA GLN A 30 -12.78 4.01 -4.74
C GLN A 30 -12.30 3.36 -3.43
N ASP A 31 -12.67 2.10 -3.18
CA ASP A 31 -12.23 1.37 -1.99
C ASP A 31 -10.86 0.71 -2.14
N VAL A 32 -10.24 0.44 -0.99
CA VAL A 32 -8.94 -0.23 -0.90
C VAL A 32 -9.12 -1.71 -1.26
N GLN A 33 -8.23 -2.18 -2.12
CA GLN A 33 -8.13 -3.55 -2.58
C GLN A 33 -6.84 -4.19 -2.06
N LYS A 34 -6.81 -5.52 -2.08
CA LYS A 34 -5.65 -6.31 -1.65
C LYS A 34 -5.37 -7.44 -2.64
N MET A 35 -4.10 -7.71 -2.86
CA MET A 35 -3.64 -8.89 -3.59
C MET A 35 -3.56 -10.09 -2.63
N SER A 36 -3.39 -11.28 -3.20
CA SER A 36 -3.33 -12.51 -2.41
C SER A 36 -2.17 -12.53 -1.42
N GLU A 37 -2.41 -13.02 -0.19
CA GLU A 37 -1.32 -13.34 0.74
C GLU A 37 -0.62 -14.69 0.46
N SER A 38 -1.22 -15.60 -0.30
CA SER A 38 -0.81 -17.02 -0.30
C SER A 38 -0.35 -17.56 -1.65
N ARG A 39 -0.50 -16.80 -2.73
CA ARG A 39 -0.09 -17.22 -4.07
C ARG A 39 0.54 -16.07 -4.85
N ASN A 40 1.26 -16.43 -5.90
CA ASN A 40 1.71 -15.48 -6.90
C ASN A 40 0.48 -14.81 -7.54
N ASP A 41 0.58 -13.52 -7.78
CA ASP A 41 -0.51 -12.72 -8.32
C ASP A 41 0.07 -11.58 -9.16
N ARG A 42 -0.58 -11.29 -10.29
CA ARG A 42 -0.21 -10.21 -11.21
C ARG A 42 -1.49 -9.51 -11.65
N LYS A 43 -1.54 -8.20 -11.45
CA LYS A 43 -2.68 -7.36 -11.81
C LYS A 43 -2.25 -6.23 -12.73
N GLU A 44 -2.90 -6.15 -13.88
CA GLU A 44 -2.80 -5.02 -14.80
C GLU A 44 -4.02 -4.11 -14.55
N LEU A 45 -3.76 -2.91 -14.07
CA LEU A 45 -4.74 -1.96 -13.58
C LEU A 45 -4.80 -0.77 -14.56
N SER A 46 -5.84 -0.73 -15.37
CA SER A 46 -6.09 0.36 -16.32
C SER A 46 -6.79 1.56 -15.67
N GLU A 47 -7.52 1.33 -14.58
CA GLU A 47 -8.18 2.39 -13.82
C GLU A 47 -7.16 3.24 -13.06
N PRO A 48 -7.37 4.56 -12.93
CA PRO A 48 -6.47 5.45 -12.21
C PRO A 48 -6.22 4.99 -10.77
N LEU A 49 -4.96 4.86 -10.40
CA LEU A 49 -4.55 4.36 -9.09
C LEU A 49 -4.07 5.50 -8.19
N LYS A 50 -4.68 5.68 -7.01
CA LYS A 50 -4.26 6.73 -6.08
C LYS A 50 -2.99 6.36 -5.32
N TRP A 51 -2.89 5.12 -4.87
CA TRP A 51 -1.72 4.62 -4.15
C TRP A 51 -1.60 3.10 -4.22
N PHE A 52 -0.38 2.60 -3.99
CA PHE A 52 -0.09 1.20 -3.70
C PHE A 52 0.82 1.10 -2.47
N ALA A 53 0.73 -0.03 -1.77
CA ALA A 53 1.47 -0.30 -0.56
C ALA A 53 2.08 -1.70 -0.60
N PHE A 54 3.38 -1.77 -0.41
CA PHE A 54 4.10 -2.99 -0.12
C PHE A 54 4.14 -3.14 1.40
N LYS A 55 3.40 -4.13 1.91
CA LYS A 55 3.26 -4.37 3.33
C LYS A 55 3.91 -5.70 3.70
N ASP A 56 4.73 -5.67 4.75
CA ASP A 56 5.13 -6.86 5.51
C ASP A 56 4.33 -6.97 6.82
N GLN A 57 4.74 -7.84 7.75
CA GLN A 57 4.01 -8.00 9.01
C GLN A 57 3.85 -6.70 9.80
N TYR A 58 4.91 -5.88 9.87
CA TYR A 58 5.01 -4.74 10.79
C TYR A 58 5.21 -3.40 10.13
N PHE A 59 5.74 -3.37 8.91
CA PHE A 59 6.09 -2.16 8.17
C PHE A 59 5.40 -2.12 6.80
N SER A 60 5.29 -0.92 6.27
CA SER A 60 4.83 -0.71 4.90
C SER A 60 5.58 0.42 4.22
N ALA A 61 5.87 0.18 2.94
CA ALA A 61 6.24 1.18 1.96
C ALA A 61 5.00 1.54 1.14
N ILE A 62 4.50 2.77 1.26
CA ILE A 62 3.33 3.25 0.53
C ILE A 62 3.76 4.37 -0.41
N VAL A 63 3.36 4.26 -1.68
CA VAL A 63 3.55 5.30 -2.68
C VAL A 63 2.21 5.94 -3.00
N ILE A 64 2.11 7.26 -2.80
CA ILE A 64 0.88 8.03 -2.94
C ILE A 64 1.07 9.05 -4.07
N GLY A 65 0.31 8.91 -5.15
CA GLY A 65 0.37 9.86 -6.25
C GLY A 65 -0.22 11.22 -5.84
N GLU A 66 0.46 12.32 -6.14
CA GLU A 66 -0.17 13.64 -6.03
C GLU A 66 -1.37 13.71 -6.98
N ARG A 67 -1.14 13.27 -8.23
CA ARG A 67 -2.16 12.87 -9.19
C ARG A 67 -2.23 11.34 -9.29
N PRO A 68 -3.40 10.75 -9.59
CA PRO A 68 -3.52 9.30 -9.76
C PRO A 68 -2.57 8.77 -10.84
N PHE A 69 -1.91 7.65 -10.56
CA PHE A 69 -1.13 6.91 -11.53
C PHE A 69 -2.04 6.32 -12.61
N SER A 70 -1.53 6.23 -13.84
CA SER A 70 -2.17 5.46 -14.90
C SER A 70 -1.42 4.14 -15.12
N ASN A 71 -2.05 3.19 -15.82
CA ASN A 71 -1.45 1.94 -16.31
C ASN A 71 -0.53 1.28 -15.28
N THR A 72 -1.10 0.77 -14.18
CA THR A 72 -0.30 0.18 -13.11
C THR A 72 -0.25 -1.34 -13.24
N ILE A 73 0.95 -1.91 -13.22
CA ILE A 73 1.14 -3.36 -13.10
C ILE A 73 1.67 -3.65 -11.71
N LEU A 74 0.95 -4.47 -10.94
CA LEU A 74 1.39 -4.95 -9.64
C LEU A 74 1.67 -6.45 -9.72
N THR A 75 2.84 -6.85 -9.25
CA THR A 75 3.26 -8.26 -9.19
C THR A 75 3.67 -8.61 -7.77
N SER A 76 3.15 -9.73 -7.27
CA SER A 76 3.50 -10.33 -5.99
C SER A 76 3.91 -11.77 -6.21
N GLU A 77 5.13 -12.11 -5.81
CA GLU A 77 5.64 -13.49 -5.85
C GLU A 77 5.91 -13.98 -4.44
N VAL A 78 5.48 -15.20 -4.13
CA VAL A 78 5.83 -15.90 -2.90
C VAL A 78 7.18 -16.57 -3.10
N LEU A 79 8.14 -16.22 -2.26
CA LEU A 79 9.48 -16.80 -2.28
C LEU A 79 9.56 -17.95 -1.29
N LYS A 80 10.34 -18.98 -1.63
CA LYS A 80 10.69 -20.10 -0.75
C LYS A 80 12.13 -20.00 -0.22
N ASP A 81 12.66 -18.78 -0.15
CA ASP A 81 14.02 -18.44 0.29
C ASP A 81 14.07 -18.27 1.81
N GLU A 82 15.12 -18.70 2.50
CA GLU A 82 15.27 -18.56 3.97
C GLU A 82 15.22 -17.12 4.49
N ASN A 83 15.70 -16.15 3.69
CA ASN A 83 15.85 -14.75 4.08
C ASN A 83 14.69 -13.86 3.61
N TYR A 84 13.90 -14.33 2.64
CA TYR A 84 12.85 -13.53 2.02
C TYR A 84 11.56 -14.31 1.85
N THR A 85 10.44 -13.68 2.18
CA THR A 85 9.11 -14.28 2.06
C THR A 85 8.43 -13.93 0.75
N LYS A 86 8.66 -12.72 0.20
CA LYS A 86 7.99 -12.23 -1.01
C LYS A 86 8.85 -11.29 -1.85
N ASP A 87 8.57 -11.24 -3.14
CA ASP A 87 9.06 -10.22 -4.07
C ASP A 87 7.87 -9.40 -4.59
N TYR A 88 7.93 -8.09 -4.42
CA TYR A 88 6.90 -7.16 -4.86
C TYR A 88 7.44 -6.22 -5.92
N LYS A 89 6.66 -6.04 -6.99
CA LYS A 89 6.98 -5.11 -8.07
C LYS A 89 5.78 -4.27 -8.47
N ALA A 90 6.04 -3.00 -8.74
CA ALA A 90 5.08 -2.05 -9.26
C ALA A 90 5.69 -1.31 -10.45
N GLU A 91 5.05 -1.42 -11.61
CA GLU A 91 5.35 -0.63 -12.80
C GLU A 91 4.21 0.36 -12.98
N VAL A 92 4.49 1.66 -12.83
CA VAL A 92 3.45 2.70 -12.81
C VAL A 92 3.78 3.89 -13.71
N TRP A 93 2.77 4.42 -14.39
CA TRP A 93 2.91 5.61 -15.21
C TRP A 93 2.54 6.80 -14.33
N VAL A 94 3.56 7.55 -13.94
CA VAL A 94 3.40 8.75 -13.13
C VAL A 94 3.09 9.92 -14.06
N PRO A 95 1.96 10.64 -13.87
CA PRO A 95 1.66 11.80 -14.67
C PRO A 95 2.74 12.88 -14.50
N GLY A 96 3.39 13.28 -15.60
CA GLY A 96 4.32 14.41 -15.65
C GLY A 96 3.61 15.74 -15.95
N GLU A 97 4.24 16.84 -15.56
CA GLU A 97 3.87 18.21 -15.94
C GLU A 97 5.07 18.84 -16.63
N VAL A 98 4.84 19.46 -17.78
CA VAL A 98 5.86 20.19 -18.52
C VAL A 98 5.65 21.66 -18.23
N SER A 99 6.68 22.32 -17.70
CA SER A 99 6.62 23.76 -17.50
C SER A 99 6.64 24.48 -18.85
N ALA A 100 5.80 25.50 -19.02
CA ALA A 100 5.76 26.29 -20.26
C ALA A 100 6.95 27.25 -20.37
N ASP A 101 7.49 27.67 -19.21
CA ASP A 101 8.53 28.71 -19.11
C ASP A 101 9.94 28.12 -18.89
N SER A 102 10.04 26.79 -18.77
CA SER A 102 11.30 26.07 -18.60
C SER A 102 11.16 24.66 -19.18
N ASP A 103 12.21 24.10 -19.79
CA ASP A 103 12.25 22.71 -20.29
C ASP A 103 12.27 21.64 -19.17
N LEU A 104 11.69 21.96 -18.01
CA LEU A 104 11.58 21.08 -16.87
C LEU A 104 10.31 20.23 -16.98
N ILE A 105 10.49 18.93 -16.72
CA ILE A 105 9.41 17.97 -16.55
C ILE A 105 9.41 17.54 -15.09
N SER A 106 8.29 17.74 -14.40
CA SER A 106 8.10 17.35 -13.01
C SER A 106 7.05 16.25 -12.86
N ALA A 107 7.25 15.37 -11.88
CA ALA A 107 6.27 14.35 -11.51
C ALA A 107 6.22 14.25 -9.98
N GLY A 108 5.02 14.31 -9.41
CA GLY A 108 4.81 14.42 -7.96
C GLY A 108 4.17 13.19 -7.33
N PHE A 109 4.81 12.68 -6.26
CA PHE A 109 4.27 11.64 -5.39
C PHE A 109 4.95 11.70 -4.02
N LYS A 110 4.28 11.10 -3.02
CA LYS A 110 4.74 11.03 -1.64
C LYS A 110 5.01 9.58 -1.26
N TYR A 111 5.92 9.40 -0.33
CA TYR A 111 6.22 8.11 0.26
C TYR A 111 5.87 8.07 1.74
N TYR A 112 5.43 6.90 2.20
CA TYR A 112 5.43 6.52 3.60
C TYR A 112 6.30 5.28 3.75
N PHE A 113 7.30 5.36 4.64
CA PHE A 113 8.09 4.22 5.08
C PHE A 113 8.02 4.15 6.59
N GLY A 114 7.26 3.20 7.11
CA GLY A 114 7.01 3.18 8.54
C GLY A 114 6.16 2.02 9.00
N PRO A 115 5.82 1.99 10.30
CA PRO A 115 5.06 0.91 10.89
C PRO A 115 3.63 0.84 10.33
N VAL A 116 3.03 -0.34 10.36
CA VAL A 116 1.61 -0.56 10.08
C VAL A 116 0.81 -0.10 11.32
N HIS A 117 0.76 1.21 11.54
CA HIS A 117 0.15 1.83 12.72
C HIS A 117 -1.14 2.59 12.37
N TYR A 118 -2.27 2.14 12.92
CA TYR A 118 -3.61 2.61 12.54
C TYR A 118 -3.78 4.12 12.66
N ASN A 119 -3.45 4.69 13.83
CA ASN A 119 -3.66 6.12 14.08
C ASN A 119 -2.76 7.00 13.19
N THR A 120 -1.52 6.58 12.96
CA THR A 120 -0.60 7.28 12.06
C THR A 120 -1.13 7.30 10.63
N LEU A 121 -1.57 6.15 10.12
CA LEU A 121 -2.07 6.04 8.74
C LEU A 121 -3.41 6.78 8.57
N LYS A 122 -4.31 6.69 9.55
CA LYS A 122 -5.60 7.40 9.54
C LYS A 122 -5.43 8.93 9.61
N ALA A 123 -4.36 9.43 10.22
CA ALA A 123 -4.13 10.86 10.37
C ALA A 123 -3.95 11.58 9.02
N TYR A 124 -3.58 10.86 7.95
CA TYR A 124 -3.51 11.41 6.58
C TYR A 124 -4.87 11.94 6.08
N ASP A 125 -5.98 11.44 6.63
CA ASP A 125 -7.33 11.85 6.24
C ASP A 125 -7.96 12.86 7.20
N LYS A 126 -7.21 13.39 8.18
CA LYS A 126 -7.75 14.25 9.26
C LYS A 126 -8.39 15.53 8.71
N GLU A 127 -7.78 16.13 7.68
CA GLU A 127 -8.22 17.40 7.08
C GLU A 127 -9.03 17.19 5.79
N VAL A 128 -9.26 15.94 5.39
CA VAL A 128 -9.99 15.60 4.17
C VAL A 128 -11.49 15.51 4.46
N VAL A 129 -12.22 16.55 4.08
CA VAL A 129 -13.67 16.66 4.30
C VAL A 129 -14.46 15.71 3.38
N ASP A 130 -14.11 15.70 2.09
CA ASP A 130 -14.75 14.82 1.10
C ASP A 130 -14.32 13.37 1.31
N SER A 131 -15.27 12.50 1.65
CA SER A 131 -15.02 11.08 1.89
C SER A 131 -14.40 10.36 0.70
N SER A 132 -14.68 10.81 -0.52
CA SER A 132 -14.11 10.22 -1.74
C SER A 132 -12.67 10.67 -2.00
N GLY A 133 -12.23 11.79 -1.40
CA GLY A 133 -10.84 12.23 -1.43
C GLY A 133 -9.93 11.53 -0.41
N LYS A 134 -10.50 10.74 0.51
CA LYS A 134 -9.73 10.05 1.56
C LYS A 134 -8.83 8.97 1.02
N LEU A 135 -7.61 8.91 1.54
CA LEU A 135 -6.62 7.89 1.22
C LEU A 135 -6.97 6.55 1.86
N LYS A 136 -7.62 6.53 3.03
CA LYS A 136 -7.94 5.31 3.79
C LYS A 136 -6.72 4.41 4.01
N LEU A 137 -5.56 4.99 4.30
CA LEU A 137 -4.30 4.23 4.46
C LEU A 137 -4.36 3.25 5.63
N GLU A 138 -5.22 3.52 6.62
CA GLU A 138 -5.42 2.64 7.78
C GLU A 138 -6.00 1.27 7.42
N GLU A 139 -6.57 1.09 6.23
CA GLU A 139 -7.02 -0.22 5.71
C GLU A 139 -5.84 -1.17 5.43
N VAL A 140 -4.60 -0.66 5.39
CA VAL A 140 -3.38 -1.49 5.36
C VAL A 140 -3.21 -2.28 6.68
N VAL A 141 -3.81 -1.81 7.77
CA VAL A 141 -3.76 -2.46 9.08
C VAL A 141 -4.76 -3.61 9.13
N TYR A 142 -4.27 -4.81 9.47
CA TYR A 142 -5.15 -5.95 9.71
C TYR A 142 -5.83 -5.82 11.09
N LEU A 143 -7.12 -5.50 11.11
CA LEU A 143 -7.91 -5.38 12.34
C LEU A 143 -8.73 -6.64 12.69
N GLY A 144 -8.55 -7.74 11.95
CA GLY A 144 -9.39 -8.93 12.08
C GLY A 144 -10.67 -8.87 11.23
N TYR A 145 -11.69 -9.64 11.62
CA TYR A 145 -12.97 -9.64 10.92
C TYR A 145 -13.71 -8.29 11.11
N ARG A 146 -14.18 -7.70 10.01
CA ARG A 146 -14.88 -6.40 9.95
C ARG A 146 -15.99 -6.20 11.01
N TRP A 147 -16.68 -7.28 11.40
CA TRP A 147 -17.78 -7.28 12.38
C TRP A 147 -17.34 -7.43 13.85
N LEU A 148 -16.08 -7.79 14.14
CA LEU A 148 -15.49 -7.80 15.48
C LEU A 148 -14.68 -6.53 15.79
N SER A 149 -14.59 -5.59 14.84
CA SER A 149 -13.80 -4.36 14.96
C SER A 149 -14.29 -3.38 16.05
N TRP A 150 -15.54 -3.50 16.53
CA TRP A 150 -16.07 -2.68 17.63
C TRP A 150 -15.50 -3.10 18.99
N VAL A 151 -15.15 -4.37 19.19
CA VAL A 151 -14.55 -4.86 20.44
C VAL A 151 -13.06 -4.55 20.49
N ASN A 152 -12.36 -4.65 19.35
CA ASN A 152 -10.90 -4.50 19.30
C ASN A 152 -10.42 -3.05 19.36
N LYS A 153 -11.23 -2.09 18.89
CA LYS A 153 -10.91 -0.64 18.95
C LYS A 153 -10.91 -0.07 20.38
N TRP A 154 -11.62 -0.68 21.33
CA TRP A 154 -11.73 -0.19 22.71
C TRP A 154 -10.71 -0.83 23.67
N PHE A 155 -10.17 -2.01 23.35
CA PHE A 155 -9.31 -2.78 24.25
C PHE A 155 -7.83 -2.89 23.84
N VAL A 156 -7.47 -2.71 22.56
CA VAL A 156 -6.10 -3.00 22.05
C VAL A 156 -5.35 -1.78 21.51
N ILE A 157 -5.99 -0.61 21.41
CA ILE A 157 -5.31 0.65 21.08
C ILE A 157 -5.27 1.54 22.33
N PRO A 158 -4.30 1.36 23.26
CA PRO A 158 -3.98 2.44 24.17
C PRO A 158 -3.16 3.49 23.42
N VAL A 159 -3.59 4.75 23.54
CA VAL A 159 -2.93 6.04 23.22
C VAL A 159 -1.70 5.99 22.31
#